data_AF-A0A804Q1I2-F1
#
_entry.id   AF-A0A804Q1I2-F1
#
_cell.length_a   1.000
_cell.length_b   1.000
_cell.length_c   1.000
_cell.angle_alpha   90.00
_cell.angle_beta   90.00
_cell.angle_gamma   90.00
#
_symmetry.space_group_name_H-M   'P 1'
#
loop_
_entity.id
_entity.type
_entity.pdbx_description
1 polymer ?
#
loop_
_entity_poly.entity_id
_entity_poly.type
_entity_poly.pdbx_seq_one_letter_code
_entity_poly.pdbx_strand_id
1 'polypeptide(L)'
;MENDKAYAMEGDVYFSVESFPEYLSLSGRKFDQNQAGARVAFDTRKRNPADFALWKAAKEGEPFWDSPWGRGRPGWHIECSAMSAHYLGHLFDIHGGGKDLIFPHHENELAQSRAAYPESEVKCWMHNGFVNKDDKKMAKSDNNFFTIRDITALYHPLALRFFLMRTHYRSDVNHSDQALEIASDRVYYIFQTLYDCEEVLATYREEDVLDRCFMELLKAINSSLNDLKKLQQKIEQQKKKQQQQKKQQQKQQQLQKQPEHYIQALIALEIELKNKLSILGLMPSSSLAEVLKQLKDKALKRAGLTEEKLQEQIEQRNVARKNKQFEISDGIRKNLATKGIALMDEPSVFFTQG
;
A
#
# COMPACT_ATOMS: atom_id res chain seq x y z
N MET A 1 34.67 -8.28 -20.98
CA MET A 1 35.66 -8.94 -21.88
C MET A 1 37.05 -8.60 -21.39
N GLU A 2 37.44 -7.32 -21.30
CA GLU A 2 38.76 -6.90 -20.79
C GLU A 2 39.10 -7.40 -19.39
N ASN A 3 38.12 -7.50 -18.49
CA ASN A 3 38.31 -8.05 -17.13
C ASN A 3 38.23 -9.59 -17.05
N ASP A 4 38.26 -10.30 -18.19
CA ASP A 4 38.13 -11.77 -18.29
C ASP A 4 36.84 -12.36 -17.67
N LYS A 5 35.79 -11.54 -17.52
CA LYS A 5 34.49 -11.97 -16.95
C LYS A 5 33.44 -12.41 -17.96
N ALA A 6 33.74 -12.27 -19.25
CA ALA A 6 32.79 -12.54 -20.32
C ALA A 6 33.51 -13.07 -21.57
N TYR A 7 32.78 -13.81 -22.40
CA TYR A 7 33.28 -14.34 -23.66
C TYR A 7 32.23 -14.22 -24.78
N ALA A 8 32.69 -14.00 -26.00
CA ALA A 8 31.85 -14.00 -27.19
C ALA A 8 31.76 -15.40 -27.81
N MET A 9 30.61 -15.72 -28.39
CA MET A 9 30.36 -16.98 -29.09
C MET A 9 29.30 -16.76 -30.16
N GLU A 10 29.65 -16.92 -31.44
CA GLU A 10 28.71 -16.87 -32.56
C GLU A 10 27.80 -15.60 -32.56
N GLY A 11 28.36 -14.46 -32.13
CA GLY A 11 27.65 -13.18 -32.03
C GLY A 11 26.94 -12.93 -30.69
N ASP A 12 26.73 -13.96 -29.87
CA ASP A 12 26.32 -13.80 -28.47
C ASP A 12 27.51 -13.41 -27.59
N VAL A 13 27.24 -12.77 -26.46
CA VAL A 13 28.21 -12.54 -25.38
C VAL A 13 27.64 -13.05 -24.08
N TYR A 14 28.40 -13.92 -23.41
CA TYR A 14 28.01 -14.54 -22.15
C TYR A 14 28.91 -14.06 -21.00
N PHE A 15 28.30 -13.90 -19.82
CA PHE A 15 29.03 -13.76 -18.56
C PHE A 15 29.48 -15.14 -18.10
N SER A 16 30.76 -15.26 -17.73
CA SER A 16 31.34 -16.50 -17.19
C SER A 16 31.17 -16.54 -15.68
N VAL A 17 30.23 -17.34 -15.17
CA VAL A 17 29.96 -17.36 -13.71
C VAL A 17 31.14 -17.93 -12.92
N GLU A 18 31.91 -18.86 -13.50
CA GLU A 18 33.11 -19.43 -12.88
C GLU A 18 34.22 -18.38 -12.69
N SER A 19 34.25 -17.35 -13.55
CA SER A 19 35.22 -16.27 -13.43
C SER A 19 34.92 -15.31 -12.28
N PHE A 20 33.77 -15.44 -11.60
CA PHE A 20 33.33 -14.55 -10.53
C PHE A 20 33.12 -15.35 -9.22
N PRO A 21 34.15 -15.44 -8.35
CA PRO A 21 34.10 -16.27 -7.15
C PRO A 21 32.98 -15.94 -6.15
N GLU A 22 32.47 -14.71 -6.18
CA GLU A 22 31.40 -14.23 -5.30
C GLU A 22 29.98 -14.53 -5.83
N TYR A 23 29.86 -15.24 -6.95
CA TYR A 23 28.56 -15.60 -7.51
C TYR A 23 27.74 -16.43 -6.52
N LEU A 24 26.44 -16.14 -6.39
CA LEU A 24 25.50 -16.71 -5.41
C LEU A 24 25.56 -16.08 -4.00
N SER A 25 26.35 -15.02 -3.82
CA SER A 25 26.45 -14.32 -2.53
C SER A 25 25.16 -13.60 -2.12
N LEU A 26 24.35 -13.13 -3.06
CA LEU A 26 23.09 -12.44 -2.74
C LEU A 26 21.98 -13.44 -2.38
N SER A 27 21.82 -14.47 -3.20
CA SER A 27 20.77 -15.49 -3.05
C SER A 27 21.09 -16.53 -1.99
N GLY A 28 22.36 -16.72 -1.62
CA GLY A 28 22.82 -17.76 -0.69
C GLY A 28 22.64 -19.18 -1.22
N ARG A 29 22.37 -19.34 -2.52
CA ARG A 29 22.17 -20.64 -3.15
C ARG A 29 23.50 -21.40 -3.24
N LYS A 30 23.44 -22.73 -3.13
CA LYS A 30 24.59 -23.59 -3.43
C LYS A 30 24.69 -23.83 -4.94
N PHE A 31 25.91 -23.92 -5.46
CA PHE A 31 26.19 -24.14 -6.88
C PHE A 31 25.47 -25.39 -7.44
N ASP A 32 25.39 -26.47 -6.65
CA ASP A 32 24.71 -27.73 -7.04
C ASP A 32 23.18 -27.58 -7.16
N GLN A 33 22.58 -26.62 -6.47
CA GLN A 33 21.13 -26.34 -6.54
C GLN A 33 20.78 -25.43 -7.73
N ASN A 34 21.78 -24.89 -8.41
CA ASN A 34 21.62 -23.90 -9.47
C ASN A 34 21.21 -24.52 -10.81
N GLN A 35 21.29 -25.85 -10.96
CA GLN A 35 20.86 -26.56 -12.16
C GLN A 35 19.35 -26.84 -12.21
N ALA A 36 18.64 -26.81 -11.06
CA ALA A 36 17.25 -27.25 -10.96
C ALA A 36 16.20 -26.24 -11.48
N GLY A 37 16.62 -25.09 -12.03
CA GLY A 37 15.73 -24.00 -12.45
C GLY A 37 15.71 -23.70 -13.96
N ALA A 38 16.51 -24.39 -14.78
CA ALA A 38 16.60 -24.11 -16.21
C ALA A 38 15.34 -24.62 -16.96
N ARG A 39 14.26 -23.83 -16.93
CA ARG A 39 13.08 -24.00 -17.80
C ARG A 39 13.40 -23.74 -19.29
N VAL A 40 14.63 -23.34 -19.62
CA VAL A 40 15.10 -23.09 -20.97
C VAL A 40 15.95 -24.29 -21.40
N ALA A 41 15.72 -24.80 -22.61
CA ALA A 41 16.55 -25.84 -23.21
C ALA A 41 18.03 -25.52 -23.01
N PHE A 42 18.79 -26.48 -22.46
CA PHE A 42 20.21 -26.34 -22.22
C PHE A 42 20.90 -25.94 -23.52
N ASP A 43 21.46 -24.73 -23.57
CA ASP A 43 22.36 -24.36 -24.66
C ASP A 43 23.70 -25.04 -24.40
N THR A 44 23.89 -26.19 -25.05
CA THR A 44 25.08 -27.03 -24.89
C THR A 44 26.36 -26.36 -25.38
N ARG A 45 26.26 -25.20 -26.03
CA ARG A 45 27.41 -24.45 -26.55
C ARG A 45 28.12 -23.66 -25.44
N LYS A 46 27.42 -23.28 -24.37
CA LYS A 46 27.98 -22.51 -23.25
C LYS A 46 29.10 -23.27 -22.54
N ARG A 47 30.12 -22.54 -22.07
CA ARG A 47 31.22 -23.12 -21.28
C ARG A 47 30.71 -23.68 -19.96
N ASN A 48 29.80 -22.95 -19.30
CA ASN A 48 29.08 -23.41 -18.11
C ASN A 48 27.56 -23.23 -18.30
N PRO A 49 26.72 -24.22 -17.93
CA PRO A 49 25.26 -24.10 -18.03
C PRO A 49 24.64 -22.89 -17.30
N ALA A 50 25.29 -22.40 -16.24
CA ALA A 50 24.87 -21.24 -15.47
C ALA A 50 25.30 -19.89 -16.08
N ASP A 51 26.12 -19.90 -17.12
CA ASP A 51 26.47 -18.67 -17.85
C ASP A 51 25.23 -18.01 -18.45
N PHE A 52 25.15 -16.69 -18.33
CA PHE A 52 23.99 -15.91 -18.76
C PHE A 52 24.40 -14.85 -19.80
N ALA A 53 23.48 -14.54 -20.71
CA ALA A 53 23.76 -13.63 -21.81
C ALA A 53 23.86 -12.18 -21.32
N LEU A 54 24.93 -11.50 -21.74
CA LEU A 54 25.09 -10.06 -21.70
C LEU A 54 24.54 -9.44 -23.00
N TRP A 55 24.81 -10.08 -24.12
CA TRP A 55 24.34 -9.69 -25.45
C TRP A 55 23.85 -10.93 -26.19
N LYS A 56 22.75 -10.82 -26.92
CA LYS A 56 22.22 -11.88 -27.76
C LYS A 56 22.23 -11.44 -29.22
N ALA A 57 22.81 -12.25 -30.08
CA ALA A 57 22.75 -12.06 -31.52
C ALA A 57 21.27 -12.02 -31.98
N ALA A 58 20.97 -11.11 -32.90
CA ALA A 58 19.63 -10.94 -33.41
C ALA A 58 19.29 -12.08 -34.39
N LYS A 59 18.10 -12.67 -34.21
CA LYS A 59 17.53 -13.55 -35.22
C LYS A 59 16.91 -12.73 -36.35
N GLU A 60 16.71 -13.37 -37.49
CA GLU A 60 16.03 -12.73 -38.62
C GLU A 60 14.66 -12.19 -38.21
N GLY A 61 14.39 -10.93 -38.54
CA GLY A 61 13.15 -10.23 -38.20
C GLY A 61 13.05 -9.69 -36.76
N GLU A 62 14.00 -9.98 -35.86
CA GLU A 62 14.02 -9.39 -34.52
C GLU A 62 14.55 -7.94 -34.55
N PRO A 63 14.06 -7.04 -33.66
CA PRO A 63 14.71 -5.75 -33.41
C PRO A 63 16.16 -5.93 -32.96
N PHE A 64 17.05 -5.06 -33.43
CA PHE A 64 18.48 -5.16 -33.17
C PHE A 64 19.15 -3.79 -33.12
N TRP A 65 20.35 -3.77 -32.54
CA TRP A 65 21.30 -2.68 -32.59
C TRP A 65 22.67 -3.22 -33.05
N ASP A 66 23.48 -2.35 -33.65
CA ASP A 66 24.86 -2.66 -33.99
C ASP A 66 25.73 -2.68 -32.74
N SER A 67 26.70 -3.61 -32.70
CA SER A 67 27.66 -3.75 -31.60
C SER A 67 28.98 -4.32 -32.12
N PRO A 68 30.05 -4.31 -31.30
CA PRO A 68 31.32 -4.97 -31.64
C PRO A 68 31.21 -6.47 -31.94
N TRP A 69 30.11 -7.11 -31.53
CA TRP A 69 29.85 -8.54 -31.74
C TRP A 69 28.79 -8.80 -32.83
N GLY A 70 28.46 -7.77 -33.62
CA GLY A 70 27.44 -7.82 -34.66
C GLY A 70 26.06 -7.38 -34.17
N ARG A 71 25.06 -7.61 -35.01
CA ARG A 71 23.66 -7.21 -34.76
C ARG A 71 23.07 -8.05 -33.63
N GLY A 72 22.48 -7.39 -32.64
CA GLY A 72 21.90 -8.07 -31.50
C GLY A 72 21.11 -7.17 -30.57
N ARG A 73 20.87 -7.65 -29.35
CA ARG A 73 20.12 -6.96 -28.31
C ARG A 73 20.66 -7.32 -26.93
N PRO A 74 20.44 -6.47 -25.91
CA PRO A 74 20.85 -6.78 -24.55
C PRO A 74 20.23 -8.07 -24.01
N GLY A 75 20.97 -8.74 -23.14
CA GLY A 75 20.45 -9.81 -22.31
C GLY A 75 19.61 -9.26 -21.16
N TRP A 76 18.69 -10.05 -20.63
CA TRP A 76 17.70 -9.60 -19.63
C TRP A 76 18.32 -8.89 -18.40
N HIS A 77 19.50 -9.32 -17.94
CA HIS A 77 20.12 -8.79 -16.73
C HIS A 77 20.93 -7.50 -16.96
N ILE A 78 21.60 -7.38 -18.12
CA ILE A 78 22.60 -6.31 -18.33
C ILE A 78 21.99 -4.91 -18.36
N GLU A 79 20.71 -4.82 -18.74
CA GLU A 79 19.98 -3.56 -18.82
C GLU A 79 19.96 -2.85 -17.47
N CYS A 80 19.59 -3.57 -16.40
CA CYS A 80 19.49 -3.02 -15.05
C CYS A 80 20.86 -2.56 -14.54
N SER A 81 21.90 -3.41 -14.63
CA SER A 81 23.26 -3.04 -14.20
C SER A 81 23.84 -1.84 -14.94
N ALA A 82 23.63 -1.75 -16.26
CA ALA A 82 24.14 -0.65 -17.06
C ALA A 82 23.40 0.66 -16.75
N MET A 83 22.06 0.62 -16.68
CA MET A 83 21.25 1.81 -16.40
C MET A 83 21.43 2.29 -14.96
N SER A 84 21.44 1.39 -13.97
CA SER A 84 21.62 1.79 -12.56
C SER A 84 22.98 2.45 -12.36
N ALA A 85 24.05 1.90 -12.96
CA ALA A 85 25.37 2.50 -12.90
C ALA A 85 25.42 3.89 -13.55
N HIS A 86 24.74 4.08 -14.69
CA HIS A 86 24.70 5.35 -15.38
C HIS A 86 23.97 6.45 -14.59
N TYR A 87 22.81 6.12 -14.00
CA TYR A 87 21.96 7.12 -13.34
C TYR A 87 22.25 7.31 -11.85
N LEU A 88 22.65 6.26 -11.15
CA LEU A 88 22.87 6.27 -9.69
C LEU A 88 24.35 6.16 -9.30
N GLY A 89 25.22 5.87 -10.27
CA GLY A 89 26.62 5.53 -10.03
C GLY A 89 26.81 4.06 -9.66
N HIS A 90 28.07 3.68 -9.48
CA HIS A 90 28.46 2.31 -9.13
C HIS A 90 28.16 1.92 -7.68
N LEU A 91 27.84 2.91 -6.84
CA LEU A 91 27.57 2.76 -5.41
C LEU A 91 26.25 3.46 -5.07
N PHE A 92 25.24 2.74 -4.60
CA PHE A 92 23.95 3.36 -4.23
C PHE A 92 23.25 2.63 -3.09
N ASP A 93 22.25 3.29 -2.48
CA ASP A 93 21.74 2.87 -1.18
C ASP A 93 20.80 1.66 -1.24
N ILE A 94 19.78 1.70 -2.10
CA ILE A 94 18.67 0.73 -2.09
C ILE A 94 18.39 0.21 -3.50
N HIS A 95 18.35 -1.11 -3.64
CA HIS A 95 17.85 -1.79 -4.85
C HIS A 95 16.66 -2.68 -4.51
N GLY A 96 15.51 -2.42 -5.14
CA GLY A 96 14.25 -3.11 -4.85
C GLY A 96 13.81 -4.10 -5.94
N GLY A 97 13.04 -5.11 -5.59
CA GLY A 97 12.41 -6.01 -6.57
C GLY A 97 11.49 -7.06 -5.94
N GLY A 98 10.81 -7.86 -6.77
CA GLY A 98 10.09 -9.03 -6.27
C GLY A 98 11.06 -10.09 -5.73
N LYS A 99 10.64 -10.91 -4.76
CA LYS A 99 11.50 -11.98 -4.22
C LYS A 99 11.92 -13.04 -5.26
N ASP A 100 11.20 -13.16 -6.37
CA ASP A 100 11.61 -13.94 -7.54
C ASP A 100 12.80 -13.34 -8.29
N LEU A 101 13.05 -12.03 -8.15
CA LEU A 101 14.20 -11.37 -8.76
C LEU A 101 15.50 -11.60 -7.98
N ILE A 102 15.45 -12.07 -6.72
CA ILE A 102 16.66 -12.45 -5.97
C ILE A 102 17.55 -13.35 -6.83
N PHE A 103 16.95 -14.35 -7.49
CA PHE A 103 17.65 -15.23 -8.41
C PHE A 103 16.78 -15.58 -9.63
N PRO A 104 17.32 -15.51 -10.87
CA PRO A 104 18.71 -15.18 -11.17
C PRO A 104 18.98 -13.67 -11.34
N HIS A 105 17.95 -12.83 -11.33
CA HIS A 105 18.06 -11.46 -11.85
C HIS A 105 19.05 -10.57 -11.07
N HIS A 106 18.78 -10.27 -9.80
CA HIS A 106 19.62 -9.41 -8.97
C HIS A 106 20.98 -10.04 -8.66
N GLU A 107 21.06 -11.37 -8.58
CA GLU A 107 22.34 -12.08 -8.49
C GLU A 107 23.23 -11.81 -9.70
N ASN A 108 22.66 -11.88 -10.90
CA ASN A 108 23.37 -11.60 -12.14
C ASN A 108 23.72 -10.11 -12.26
N GLU A 109 22.85 -9.21 -11.80
CA GLU A 109 23.14 -7.78 -11.77
C GLU A 109 24.31 -7.45 -10.83
N LEU A 110 24.32 -8.03 -9.62
CA LEU A 110 25.43 -7.88 -8.68
C LEU A 110 26.75 -8.34 -9.31
N ALA A 111 26.73 -9.53 -9.95
CA ALA A 111 27.89 -10.10 -10.61
C ALA A 111 28.36 -9.21 -11.77
N GLN A 112 27.45 -8.72 -12.63
CA GLN A 112 27.76 -7.82 -13.73
C GLN A 112 28.37 -6.51 -13.25
N SER A 113 27.75 -5.86 -12.25
CA SER A 113 28.21 -4.59 -11.72
C SER A 113 29.60 -4.71 -11.08
N ARG A 114 29.84 -5.72 -10.24
CA ARG A 114 31.16 -5.94 -9.62
C ARG A 114 32.22 -6.43 -10.58
N ALA A 115 31.85 -7.20 -11.60
CA ALA A 115 32.76 -7.61 -12.66
C ALA A 115 33.23 -6.43 -13.52
N ALA A 116 32.34 -5.46 -13.77
CA ALA A 116 32.67 -4.24 -14.52
C ALA A 116 33.44 -3.24 -13.64
N TYR A 117 33.04 -3.10 -12.38
CA TYR A 117 33.62 -2.16 -11.42
C TYR A 117 33.72 -2.82 -10.03
N PRO A 118 34.91 -3.28 -9.59
CA PRO A 118 35.05 -4.09 -8.36
C PRO A 118 34.50 -3.47 -7.07
N GLU A 119 34.47 -2.14 -7.00
CA GLU A 119 33.97 -1.40 -5.84
C GLU A 119 32.45 -1.19 -5.90
N SER A 120 31.74 -1.75 -6.90
CA SER A 120 30.30 -1.62 -7.00
C SER A 120 29.56 -2.23 -5.82
N GLU A 121 28.61 -1.47 -5.27
CA GLU A 121 27.90 -1.87 -4.06
C GLU A 121 26.47 -1.30 -4.02
N VAL A 122 25.55 -2.17 -3.60
CA VAL A 122 24.22 -1.79 -3.15
C VAL A 122 24.16 -2.05 -1.65
N LYS A 123 23.87 -1.01 -0.85
CA LYS A 123 23.88 -1.13 0.63
C LYS A 123 22.74 -1.98 1.15
N CYS A 124 21.57 -1.91 0.51
CA CYS A 124 20.37 -2.61 0.94
C CYS A 124 19.61 -3.19 -0.25
N TRP A 125 19.44 -4.51 -0.27
CA TRP A 125 18.56 -5.20 -1.20
C TRP A 125 17.20 -5.42 -0.54
N MET A 126 16.13 -4.90 -1.16
CA MET A 126 14.77 -4.97 -0.62
C MET A 126 13.87 -5.80 -1.54
N HIS A 127 13.36 -6.92 -1.02
CA HIS A 127 12.52 -7.82 -1.79
C HIS A 127 11.11 -7.96 -1.23
N ASN A 128 10.09 -7.75 -2.07
CA ASN A 128 8.68 -7.94 -1.68
C ASN A 128 8.17 -9.37 -1.90
N GLY A 129 7.18 -9.76 -1.09
CA GLY A 129 6.49 -11.05 -1.20
C GLY A 129 5.70 -11.21 -2.50
N PHE A 130 5.24 -12.43 -2.76
CA PHE A 130 4.33 -12.70 -3.87
C PHE A 130 2.91 -12.24 -3.56
N VAL A 131 2.16 -11.93 -4.61
CA VAL A 131 0.71 -11.89 -4.54
C VAL A 131 0.18 -13.24 -5.04
N ASN A 132 -0.55 -13.92 -4.18
CA ASN A 132 -1.21 -15.20 -4.44
C ASN A 132 -2.71 -14.96 -4.62
N LYS A 133 -3.40 -15.87 -5.28
CA LYS A 133 -4.87 -15.89 -5.38
C LYS A 133 -5.37 -17.23 -4.86
N ASP A 134 -6.24 -17.19 -3.85
CA ASP A 134 -6.82 -18.37 -3.21
C ASP A 134 -5.75 -19.41 -2.82
N ASP A 135 -4.68 -18.92 -2.17
CA ASP A 135 -3.51 -19.69 -1.72
C ASP A 135 -2.69 -20.37 -2.83
N LYS A 136 -2.93 -20.01 -4.10
CA LYS A 136 -2.11 -20.40 -5.25
C LYS A 136 -1.32 -19.22 -5.78
N LYS A 137 -0.06 -19.45 -6.17
CA LYS A 137 0.75 -18.42 -6.83
C LYS A 137 0.04 -17.92 -8.09
N MET A 138 -0.08 -16.61 -8.26
CA MET A 138 -0.63 -16.07 -9.50
C MET A 138 0.31 -16.38 -10.68
N ALA A 139 -0.25 -16.95 -11.73
CA ALA A 139 0.46 -17.26 -12.96
C ALA A 139 -0.46 -17.09 -14.16
N LYS A 140 0.07 -16.46 -15.23
CA LYS A 140 -0.65 -16.32 -16.51
C LYS A 140 -0.99 -17.68 -17.13
N SER A 141 -0.13 -18.69 -16.94
CA SER A 141 -0.31 -20.06 -17.46
C SER A 141 -1.55 -20.75 -16.91
N ASP A 142 -1.94 -20.41 -15.68
CA ASP A 142 -3.01 -21.13 -14.96
C ASP A 142 -4.34 -20.37 -15.06
N ASN A 143 -4.39 -19.31 -15.89
CA ASN A 143 -5.47 -18.32 -15.95
C ASN A 143 -5.89 -17.79 -14.57
N ASN A 144 -4.98 -17.86 -13.58
CA ASN A 144 -5.21 -17.54 -12.18
C ASN A 144 -4.54 -16.21 -11.84
N PHE A 145 -4.92 -15.16 -12.56
CA PHE A 145 -4.47 -13.80 -12.31
C PHE A 145 -5.64 -12.83 -12.50
N PHE A 146 -5.50 -11.64 -11.94
CA PHE A 146 -6.37 -10.51 -12.18
C PHE A 146 -5.51 -9.35 -12.67
N THR A 147 -6.06 -8.52 -13.53
CA THR A 147 -5.42 -7.25 -13.83
C THR A 147 -5.88 -6.20 -12.84
N ILE A 148 -5.07 -5.14 -12.69
CA ILE A 148 -5.49 -3.95 -11.95
C ILE A 148 -6.80 -3.39 -12.52
N ARG A 149 -7.02 -3.47 -13.84
CA ARG A 149 -8.24 -2.98 -14.51
C ARG A 149 -9.47 -3.79 -14.10
N ASP A 150 -9.34 -5.11 -13.99
CA ASP A 150 -10.44 -5.97 -13.58
C ASP A 150 -10.87 -5.65 -12.14
N ILE A 151 -9.90 -5.49 -11.23
CA ILE A 151 -10.19 -5.11 -9.85
C ILE A 151 -10.79 -3.71 -9.80
N THR A 152 -10.19 -2.71 -10.44
CA THR A 152 -10.67 -1.32 -10.34
C THR A 152 -11.99 -1.09 -11.07
N ALA A 153 -12.43 -2.02 -11.93
CA ALA A 153 -13.78 -2.03 -12.48
C ALA A 153 -14.84 -2.28 -11.39
N LEU A 154 -14.49 -3.02 -10.32
CA LEU A 154 -15.39 -3.46 -9.25
C LEU A 154 -15.11 -2.80 -7.89
N TYR A 155 -13.86 -2.42 -7.61
CA TYR A 155 -13.42 -1.80 -6.36
C TYR A 155 -12.79 -0.43 -6.62
N HIS A 156 -12.82 0.46 -5.63
CA HIS A 156 -12.13 1.74 -5.74
C HIS A 156 -10.60 1.53 -5.69
N PRO A 157 -9.78 2.27 -6.46
CA PRO A 157 -8.31 2.12 -6.43
C PRO A 157 -7.69 2.26 -5.03
N LEU A 158 -8.25 3.13 -4.18
CA LEU A 158 -7.82 3.27 -2.79
C LEU A 158 -8.08 2.01 -1.95
N ALA A 159 -9.15 1.26 -2.24
CA ALA A 159 -9.41 -0.02 -1.59
C ALA A 159 -8.37 -1.08 -1.99
N LEU A 160 -8.00 -1.15 -3.27
CA LEU A 160 -6.92 -2.03 -3.74
C LEU A 160 -5.57 -1.64 -3.12
N ARG A 161 -5.25 -0.35 -3.07
CA ARG A 161 -4.03 0.15 -2.44
C ARG A 161 -4.00 -0.20 -0.95
N PHE A 162 -5.09 0.06 -0.23
CA PHE A 162 -5.23 -0.30 1.19
C PHE A 162 -5.06 -1.80 1.39
N PHE A 163 -5.70 -2.64 0.57
CA PHE A 163 -5.55 -4.08 0.59
C PHE A 163 -4.07 -4.52 0.51
N LEU A 164 -3.30 -3.97 -0.43
CA LEU A 164 -1.89 -4.32 -0.61
C LEU A 164 -1.00 -3.88 0.57
N MET A 165 -1.34 -2.79 1.25
CA MET A 165 -0.55 -2.23 2.36
C MET A 165 -0.89 -2.84 3.73
N ARG A 166 -1.96 -3.64 3.85
CA ARG A 166 -2.36 -4.27 5.11
C ARG A 166 -1.37 -5.33 5.59
N THR A 167 -0.54 -5.84 4.69
CA THR A 167 0.44 -6.88 4.98
C THR A 167 1.83 -6.29 4.86
N HIS A 168 2.74 -6.69 5.75
CA HIS A 168 4.14 -6.28 5.68
C HIS A 168 4.73 -6.69 4.32
N TYR A 169 5.41 -5.78 3.62
CA TYR A 169 5.83 -5.95 2.22
C TYR A 169 6.64 -7.22 1.92
N ARG A 170 7.39 -7.74 2.91
CA ARG A 170 8.17 -8.98 2.80
C ARG A 170 7.34 -10.26 2.84
N SER A 171 6.08 -10.18 3.25
CA SER A 171 5.19 -11.33 3.37
C SER A 171 4.35 -11.50 2.11
N ASP A 172 3.95 -12.72 1.82
CA ASP A 172 3.05 -12.98 0.71
C ASP A 172 1.65 -12.46 1.03
N VAL A 173 1.00 -11.88 0.03
CA VAL A 173 -0.35 -11.36 0.12
C VAL A 173 -1.28 -12.32 -0.58
N ASN A 174 -2.31 -12.82 0.11
CA ASN A 174 -3.34 -13.65 -0.50
C ASN A 174 -4.54 -12.79 -0.91
N HIS A 175 -4.81 -12.74 -2.21
CA HIS A 175 -5.99 -12.10 -2.77
C HIS A 175 -7.20 -13.03 -2.65
N SER A 176 -8.28 -12.49 -2.12
CA SER A 176 -9.63 -13.02 -2.22
C SER A 176 -10.63 -11.87 -2.30
N ASP A 177 -11.80 -12.11 -2.88
CA ASP A 177 -12.87 -11.11 -2.98
C ASP A 177 -13.28 -10.61 -1.58
N GLN A 178 -13.30 -11.50 -0.59
CA GLN A 178 -13.56 -11.15 0.81
C GLN A 178 -12.51 -10.18 1.37
N ALA A 179 -11.22 -10.38 1.05
CA ALA A 179 -10.16 -9.51 1.54
C ALA A 179 -10.23 -8.11 0.92
N LEU A 180 -10.64 -8.01 -0.35
CA LEU A 180 -10.92 -6.74 -1.03
C LEU A 180 -12.18 -6.05 -0.50
N GLU A 181 -13.24 -6.81 -0.19
CA GLU A 181 -14.45 -6.25 0.43
C GLU A 181 -14.14 -5.62 1.78
N ILE A 182 -13.40 -6.34 2.64
CA ILE A 182 -12.94 -5.82 3.93
C ILE A 182 -12.09 -4.55 3.73
N ALA A 183 -11.21 -4.52 2.72
CA ALA A 183 -10.42 -3.33 2.44
C ALA A 183 -11.28 -2.15 1.98
N SER A 184 -12.28 -2.39 1.13
CA SER A 184 -13.25 -1.39 0.66
C SER A 184 -14.02 -0.79 1.82
N ASP A 185 -14.55 -1.62 2.72
CA ASP A 185 -15.29 -1.17 3.90
C ASP A 185 -14.42 -0.30 4.81
N ARG A 186 -13.17 -0.73 5.08
CA ARG A 186 -12.26 0.05 5.92
C ARG A 186 -11.94 1.41 5.34
N VAL A 187 -11.73 1.47 4.03
CA VAL A 187 -11.50 2.75 3.33
C VAL A 187 -12.74 3.64 3.37
N TYR A 188 -13.93 3.07 3.18
CA TYR A 188 -15.19 3.80 3.35
C TYR A 188 -15.30 4.40 4.75
N TYR A 189 -15.07 3.61 5.81
CA TYR A 189 -15.16 4.11 7.18
C TYR A 189 -14.14 5.21 7.48
N ILE A 190 -12.90 5.08 7.01
CA ILE A 190 -11.88 6.12 7.18
C ILE A 190 -12.36 7.44 6.56
N PHE A 191 -12.87 7.41 5.34
CA PHE A 191 -13.32 8.64 4.67
C PHE A 191 -14.65 9.16 5.19
N GLN A 192 -15.56 8.29 5.64
CA GLN A 192 -16.81 8.71 6.26
C GLN A 192 -16.51 9.44 7.57
N THR A 193 -15.65 8.88 8.42
CA THR A 193 -15.22 9.56 9.66
C THR A 193 -14.53 10.89 9.37
N LEU A 194 -13.67 10.97 8.36
CA LEU A 194 -13.05 12.25 7.97
C LEU A 194 -14.08 13.26 7.46
N TYR A 195 -15.04 12.82 6.65
CA TYR A 195 -16.11 13.68 6.15
C TYR A 195 -16.98 14.20 7.29
N ASP A 196 -17.40 13.33 8.21
CA ASP A 196 -18.18 13.71 9.39
C ASP A 196 -17.41 14.69 10.28
N CYS A 197 -16.08 14.48 10.43
CA CYS A 197 -15.21 15.43 11.11
C CYS A 197 -15.17 16.79 10.41
N GLU A 198 -15.06 16.84 9.08
CA GLU A 198 -15.06 18.09 8.31
C GLU A 198 -16.39 18.84 8.47
N GLU A 199 -17.52 18.15 8.41
CA GLU A 199 -18.86 18.74 8.59
C GLU A 199 -19.03 19.32 10.00
N VAL A 200 -18.65 18.57 11.03
CA VAL A 200 -18.69 19.07 12.42
C VAL A 200 -17.77 20.28 12.58
N LEU A 201 -16.55 20.26 12.04
CA LEU A 201 -15.62 21.38 12.19
C LEU A 201 -16.07 22.62 11.40
N ALA A 202 -16.79 22.45 10.28
CA ALA A 202 -17.37 23.55 9.52
C ALA A 202 -18.38 24.36 10.36
N THR A 203 -19.20 23.71 11.19
CA THR A 203 -20.17 24.41 12.06
C THR A 203 -19.50 25.28 13.12
N TYR A 204 -18.25 24.99 13.50
CA TYR A 204 -17.48 25.78 14.47
C TYR A 204 -16.53 26.81 13.83
N ARG A 205 -16.30 26.76 12.52
CA ARG A 205 -15.54 27.79 11.78
C ARG A 205 -16.31 29.11 11.68
N GLU A 206 -17.64 29.05 11.65
CA GLU A 206 -18.49 30.24 11.62
C GLU A 206 -18.52 31.02 12.95
N GLU A 207 -18.06 30.42 14.06
CA GLU A 207 -18.07 31.02 15.41
C GLU A 207 -16.71 31.65 15.85
N ASP A 208 -15.74 31.85 14.95
CA ASP A 208 -14.46 32.57 15.23
C ASP A 208 -13.53 31.90 16.28
N VAL A 209 -13.80 30.63 16.62
CA VAL A 209 -13.03 29.80 17.57
C VAL A 209 -11.83 29.12 16.91
N LEU A 210 -11.93 28.80 15.61
CA LEU A 210 -10.98 27.91 14.93
C LEU A 210 -9.61 28.54 14.69
N ASP A 211 -9.55 29.84 14.37
CA ASP A 211 -8.29 30.53 14.03
C ASP A 211 -7.33 30.64 15.22
N ARG A 212 -7.87 30.80 16.43
CA ARG A 212 -7.06 30.76 17.67
C ARG A 212 -6.51 29.36 17.96
N CYS A 213 -7.33 28.32 17.78
CA CYS A 213 -6.94 26.93 17.99
C CYS A 213 -5.91 26.42 16.99
N PHE A 214 -6.08 26.76 15.72
CA PHE A 214 -5.22 26.30 14.63
C PHE A 214 -3.77 26.79 14.81
N MET A 215 -3.60 28.03 15.25
CA MET A 215 -2.28 28.64 15.48
C MET A 215 -1.53 28.05 16.69
N GLU A 216 -2.24 27.67 17.76
CA GLU A 216 -1.63 27.00 18.91
C GLU A 216 -1.26 25.55 18.60
N LEU A 217 -2.10 24.85 17.83
CA LEU A 217 -1.85 23.46 17.44
C LEU A 217 -0.72 23.32 16.43
N LEU A 218 -0.64 24.21 15.42
CA LEU A 218 0.50 24.24 14.50
C LEU A 218 1.82 24.47 15.23
N LYS A 219 1.84 25.33 16.26
CA LYS A 219 3.00 25.50 17.14
C LYS A 219 3.33 24.22 17.92
N ALA A 220 2.33 23.50 18.43
CA ALA A 220 2.52 22.25 19.18
C ALA A 220 3.02 21.09 18.31
N ILE A 221 2.52 20.95 17.08
CA ILE A 221 2.92 19.91 16.12
C ILE A 221 4.34 20.16 15.62
N ASN A 222 4.68 21.42 15.25
CA ASN A 222 6.04 21.75 14.80
C ASN A 222 7.09 21.66 15.92
N SER A 223 6.68 21.69 17.20
CA SER A 223 7.60 21.57 18.33
C SER A 223 7.82 20.13 18.80
N SER A 224 7.16 19.10 18.23
CA SER A 224 7.08 17.80 18.91
C SER A 224 7.17 16.55 18.02
N LEU A 225 8.39 16.17 17.63
CA LEU A 225 8.76 14.73 17.59
C LEU A 225 9.53 14.30 18.86
N ASN A 226 9.97 15.24 19.71
CA ASN A 226 10.79 14.96 20.90
C ASN A 226 10.10 15.24 22.26
N ASP A 227 8.97 15.95 22.32
CA ASP A 227 8.43 16.46 23.59
C ASP A 227 7.20 15.73 24.17
N LEU A 228 6.67 14.72 23.47
CA LEU A 228 5.51 13.94 23.98
C LEU A 228 5.83 13.12 25.24
N LYS A 229 7.08 12.67 25.43
CA LYS A 229 7.50 11.96 26.66
C LYS A 229 7.65 12.88 27.88
N LYS A 230 8.05 14.14 27.67
CA LYS A 230 8.22 15.12 28.77
C LYS A 230 6.88 15.69 29.26
N LEU A 231 5.89 15.80 28.37
CA LEU A 231 4.56 16.28 28.72
C LEU A 231 3.79 15.27 29.60
N GLN A 232 3.95 13.98 29.32
CA GLN A 232 3.30 12.91 30.10
C GLN A 232 3.78 12.88 31.56
N GLN A 233 5.09 13.05 31.80
CA GLN A 233 5.67 13.12 33.16
C GLN A 233 5.26 14.39 33.93
N LYS A 234 5.09 15.53 33.25
CA LYS A 234 4.63 16.78 33.90
C LYS A 234 3.15 16.74 34.30
N ILE A 235 2.30 16.11 33.49
CA ILE A 235 0.86 15.97 33.80
C ILE A 235 0.64 15.05 35.01
N GLU A 236 1.45 14.02 35.17
CA GLU A 236 1.38 13.08 36.30
C GLU A 236 1.85 13.72 37.62
N GLN A 237 2.85 14.62 37.55
CA GLN A 237 3.29 15.43 38.70
C GLN A 237 2.28 16.53 39.09
N GLN A 238 1.53 17.09 38.14
CA GLN A 238 0.49 18.08 38.43
C GLN A 238 -0.79 17.47 39.03
N LYS A 239 -1.16 16.24 38.63
CA LYS A 239 -2.31 15.52 39.21
C LYS A 239 -2.14 15.23 40.71
N LYS A 240 -0.90 15.03 41.19
CA LYS A 240 -0.61 14.83 42.62
C LYS A 240 -0.70 16.10 43.47
N LYS A 241 -0.61 17.30 42.88
CA LYS A 241 -0.71 18.58 43.62
C LYS A 241 -2.14 19.15 43.72
N GLN A 242 -3.07 18.73 42.87
CA GLN A 242 -4.46 19.22 42.89
C GLN A 242 -5.43 18.42 43.79
N GLN A 243 -5.00 17.29 44.35
CA GLN A 243 -5.88 16.41 45.13
C GLN A 243 -6.13 16.82 46.59
N GLN A 244 -5.62 17.97 47.06
CA GLN A 244 -5.82 18.42 48.46
C GLN A 244 -6.61 19.72 48.65
N GLN A 245 -7.08 20.40 47.60
CA GLN A 245 -7.88 21.62 47.78
C GLN A 245 -9.00 21.76 46.75
N LYS A 246 -10.07 20.96 46.86
CA LYS A 246 -11.38 21.26 46.23
C LYS A 246 -12.49 20.33 46.77
N LYS A 247 -12.69 20.35 48.09
CA LYS A 247 -14.03 20.05 48.64
C LYS A 247 -14.74 21.40 48.81
N GLN A 248 -15.95 21.51 48.27
CA GLN A 248 -17.00 22.52 48.53
C GLN A 248 -17.32 23.65 47.53
N GLN A 249 -16.81 23.74 46.28
CA GLN A 249 -17.30 24.78 45.35
C GLN A 249 -17.30 24.44 43.83
N GLN A 250 -17.64 23.21 43.43
CA GLN A 250 -17.75 22.88 41.99
C GLN A 250 -18.99 22.05 41.65
N LYS A 251 -20.18 22.55 41.99
CA LYS A 251 -21.46 21.99 41.49
C LYS A 251 -22.25 22.92 40.56
N GLN A 252 -21.69 24.07 40.16
CA GLN A 252 -22.34 25.01 39.23
C GLN A 252 -21.48 25.49 38.06
N GLN A 253 -20.24 25.01 37.90
CA GLN A 253 -19.36 25.39 36.77
C GLN A 253 -19.13 24.27 35.74
N GLN A 254 -19.93 23.21 35.76
CA GLN A 254 -19.67 22.00 34.95
C GLN A 254 -20.37 21.96 33.58
N LEU A 255 -21.11 23.02 33.20
CA LEU A 255 -21.94 23.01 31.98
C LEU A 255 -21.51 24.00 30.88
N GLN A 256 -20.42 24.77 31.05
CA GLN A 256 -20.03 25.82 30.08
C GLN A 256 -18.56 25.80 29.61
N LYS A 257 -17.78 24.75 29.91
CA LYS A 257 -16.33 24.68 29.56
C LYS A 257 -15.89 23.48 28.71
N GLN A 258 -16.78 22.88 27.91
CA GLN A 258 -16.51 21.59 27.25
C GLN A 258 -16.76 21.49 25.72
N PRO A 259 -16.85 22.56 24.89
CA PRO A 259 -16.74 22.41 23.43
C PRO A 259 -15.30 22.55 22.93
N GLU A 260 -14.58 23.59 23.36
CA GLU A 260 -13.31 24.01 22.76
C GLU A 260 -12.20 22.95 22.78
N HIS A 261 -12.02 22.23 23.89
CA HIS A 261 -11.00 21.17 23.98
C HIS A 261 -11.31 19.94 23.11
N TYR A 262 -12.59 19.61 22.89
CA TYR A 262 -12.97 18.52 21.99
C TYR A 262 -12.77 18.92 20.53
N ILE A 263 -13.10 20.15 20.18
CA ILE A 263 -12.85 20.71 18.84
C ILE A 263 -11.34 20.75 18.56
N GLN A 264 -10.52 21.19 19.53
CA GLN A 264 -9.05 21.12 19.41
C GLN A 264 -8.54 19.70 19.16
N ALA A 265 -9.06 18.71 19.91
CA ALA A 265 -8.69 17.32 19.74
C ALA A 265 -9.11 16.77 18.37
N LEU A 266 -10.28 17.15 17.88
CA LEU A 266 -10.79 16.76 16.56
C LEU A 266 -9.93 17.36 15.42
N ILE A 267 -9.58 18.64 15.49
CA ILE A 267 -8.67 19.28 14.52
C ILE A 267 -7.31 18.56 14.50
N ALA A 268 -6.76 18.26 15.68
CA ALA A 268 -5.48 17.55 15.79
C ALA A 268 -5.55 16.15 15.19
N LEU A 269 -6.64 15.43 15.44
CA LEU A 269 -6.85 14.10 14.89
C LEU A 269 -7.04 14.15 13.37
N GLU A 270 -7.79 15.12 12.86
CA GLU A 270 -8.02 15.33 11.42
C GLU A 270 -6.69 15.56 10.70
N ILE A 271 -5.86 16.48 11.19
CA ILE A 271 -4.54 16.79 10.63
C ILE A 271 -3.63 15.55 10.65
N GLU A 272 -3.55 14.87 11.79
CA GLU A 272 -2.70 13.68 11.94
C GLU A 272 -3.16 12.54 11.02
N LEU A 273 -4.47 12.35 10.87
CA LEU A 273 -5.04 11.34 9.99
C LEU A 273 -4.77 11.67 8.52
N LYS A 274 -5.00 12.92 8.09
CA LYS A 274 -4.67 13.39 6.74
C LYS A 274 -3.18 13.21 6.42
N ASN A 275 -2.30 13.52 7.36
CA ASN A 275 -0.85 13.32 7.21
C ASN A 275 -0.51 11.84 7.01
N LYS A 276 -1.05 10.94 7.84
CA LYS A 276 -0.82 9.49 7.71
C LYS A 276 -1.37 8.94 6.39
N LEU A 277 -2.56 9.35 5.99
CA LEU A 277 -3.13 8.96 4.71
C LEU A 277 -2.29 9.47 3.55
N SER A 278 -1.69 10.66 3.67
CA SER A 278 -0.81 11.23 2.64
C SER A 278 0.46 10.38 2.48
N ILE A 279 1.12 10.04 3.59
CA ILE A 279 2.30 9.15 3.59
C ILE A 279 1.97 7.79 2.97
N LEU A 280 0.80 7.24 3.30
CA LEU A 280 0.33 5.97 2.75
C LEU A 280 -0.15 6.09 1.29
N GLY A 281 -0.20 7.28 0.70
CA GLY A 281 -0.76 7.53 -0.64
C GLY A 281 -2.24 7.18 -0.73
N LEU A 282 -2.97 7.32 0.39
CA LEU A 282 -4.41 7.13 0.49
C LEU A 282 -5.19 8.45 0.45
N MET A 283 -4.53 9.60 0.50
CA MET A 283 -5.24 10.88 0.34
C MET A 283 -5.82 10.99 -1.09
N PRO A 284 -7.13 11.23 -1.23
CA PRO A 284 -7.75 11.38 -2.53
C PRO A 284 -7.39 12.72 -3.18
N SER A 285 -7.41 12.75 -4.51
CA SER A 285 -7.28 14.01 -5.27
C SER A 285 -8.61 14.77 -5.41
N SER A 286 -9.73 14.08 -5.19
CA SER A 286 -11.10 14.59 -5.20
C SER A 286 -11.62 14.88 -3.78
N SER A 287 -12.79 15.51 -3.67
CA SER A 287 -13.45 15.72 -2.38
C SER A 287 -13.79 14.40 -1.68
N LEU A 288 -13.89 14.42 -0.34
CA LEU A 288 -14.28 13.24 0.44
C LEU A 288 -15.68 12.73 0.04
N ALA A 289 -16.62 13.64 -0.23
CA ALA A 289 -17.96 13.32 -0.71
C ALA A 289 -17.92 12.55 -2.04
N GLU A 290 -17.08 12.98 -2.99
CA GLU A 290 -16.91 12.28 -4.27
C GLU A 290 -16.33 10.88 -4.09
N VAL A 291 -15.35 10.72 -3.21
CA VAL A 291 -14.75 9.39 -2.93
C VAL A 291 -15.76 8.46 -2.28
N LEU A 292 -16.53 8.95 -1.31
CA LEU A 292 -17.60 8.20 -0.66
C LEU A 292 -18.66 7.78 -1.68
N LYS A 293 -19.04 8.66 -2.60
CA LYS A 293 -19.95 8.33 -3.70
C LYS A 293 -19.35 7.24 -4.59
N GLN A 294 -18.11 7.37 -5.04
CA GLN A 294 -17.46 6.36 -5.88
C GLN A 294 -17.35 5.00 -5.18
N LEU A 295 -17.06 4.97 -3.87
CA LEU A 295 -17.06 3.74 -3.08
C LEU A 295 -18.45 3.09 -3.03
N LYS A 296 -19.51 3.89 -2.83
CA LYS A 296 -20.90 3.43 -2.86
C LYS A 296 -21.29 2.89 -4.24
N ASP A 297 -20.97 3.60 -5.31
CA ASP A 297 -21.25 3.17 -6.69
C ASP A 297 -20.60 1.82 -7.01
N LYS A 298 -19.35 1.63 -6.55
CA LYS A 298 -18.63 0.35 -6.69
C LYS A 298 -19.31 -0.75 -5.88
N ALA A 299 -19.73 -0.47 -4.64
CA ALA A 299 -20.46 -1.44 -3.81
C ALA A 299 -21.81 -1.85 -4.43
N LEU A 300 -22.58 -0.88 -4.93
CA LEU A 300 -23.84 -1.12 -5.65
C LEU A 300 -23.63 -1.99 -6.89
N LYS A 301 -22.58 -1.71 -7.67
CA LYS A 301 -22.22 -2.51 -8.84
C LYS A 301 -21.91 -3.97 -8.47
N ARG A 302 -21.16 -4.21 -7.40
CA ARG A 302 -20.87 -5.58 -6.90
C ARG A 302 -22.14 -6.27 -6.38
N ALA A 303 -23.03 -5.51 -5.74
CA ALA A 303 -24.31 -6.01 -5.24
C ALA A 303 -25.37 -6.28 -6.33
N GLY A 304 -25.16 -5.81 -7.56
CA GLY A 304 -26.15 -5.85 -8.64
C GLY A 304 -27.39 -5.00 -8.32
N LEU A 305 -27.22 -3.91 -7.57
CA LEU A 305 -28.30 -3.02 -7.15
C LEU A 305 -28.14 -1.63 -7.77
N THR A 306 -29.28 -0.94 -7.93
CA THR A 306 -29.29 0.50 -8.23
C THR A 306 -29.52 1.28 -6.93
N GLU A 307 -29.19 2.57 -6.95
CA GLU A 307 -29.39 3.45 -5.80
C GLU A 307 -30.88 3.52 -5.41
N GLU A 308 -31.78 3.56 -6.40
CA GLU A 308 -33.24 3.60 -6.17
C GLU A 308 -33.72 2.34 -5.46
N LYS A 309 -33.28 1.15 -5.91
CA LYS A 309 -33.64 -0.12 -5.26
C LYS A 309 -33.08 -0.22 -3.86
N LEU A 310 -31.86 0.28 -3.62
CA LEU A 310 -31.30 0.33 -2.27
C LEU A 310 -32.16 1.23 -1.37
N GLN A 311 -32.55 2.41 -1.86
CA GLN A 311 -33.37 3.36 -1.11
C GLN A 311 -34.76 2.79 -0.80
N GLU A 312 -35.40 2.09 -1.74
CA GLU A 312 -36.66 1.37 -1.51
C GLU A 312 -36.53 0.33 -0.38
N GLN A 313 -35.44 -0.44 -0.38
CA GLN A 313 -35.20 -1.44 0.68
C GLN A 313 -34.94 -0.79 2.04
N ILE A 314 -34.22 0.34 2.08
CA ILE A 314 -34.00 1.12 3.31
C ILE A 314 -35.33 1.67 3.83
N GLU A 315 -36.18 2.20 2.97
CA GLU A 315 -37.49 2.73 3.37
C GLU A 315 -38.40 1.61 3.89
N GLN A 316 -38.49 0.49 3.18
CA GLN A 316 -39.23 -0.70 3.64
C GLN A 316 -38.75 -1.17 5.01
N ARG A 317 -37.43 -1.18 5.23
CA ARG A 317 -36.84 -1.50 6.53
C ARG A 317 -37.24 -0.47 7.60
N ASN A 318 -37.19 0.82 7.31
CA ASN A 318 -37.55 1.88 8.25
C ASN A 318 -39.04 1.80 8.64
N VAL A 319 -39.93 1.55 7.68
CA VAL A 319 -41.36 1.31 7.92
C VAL A 319 -41.56 0.07 8.79
N ALA A 320 -40.89 -1.05 8.48
CA ALA A 320 -40.95 -2.26 9.29
C ALA A 320 -40.48 -2.01 10.74
N ARG A 321 -39.40 -1.25 10.95
CA ARG A 321 -38.92 -0.86 12.29
C ARG A 321 -39.92 0.01 13.04
N LYS A 322 -40.51 1.01 12.39
CA LYS A 322 -41.56 1.87 12.99
C LYS A 322 -42.78 1.05 13.41
N ASN A 323 -43.14 0.03 12.62
CA ASN A 323 -44.25 -0.88 12.91
C ASN A 323 -43.87 -2.04 13.84
N LYS A 324 -42.67 -2.05 14.43
CA LYS A 324 -42.14 -3.13 15.30
C LYS A 324 -42.09 -4.51 14.64
N GLN A 325 -42.04 -4.56 13.30
CA GLN A 325 -41.87 -5.78 12.51
C GLN A 325 -40.37 -6.09 12.36
N PHE A 326 -39.72 -6.44 13.48
CA PHE A 326 -38.26 -6.62 13.53
C PHE A 326 -37.75 -7.73 12.63
N GLU A 327 -38.49 -8.84 12.47
CA GLU A 327 -38.11 -9.94 11.59
C GLU A 327 -37.95 -9.50 10.12
N ILE A 328 -38.87 -8.65 9.63
CA ILE A 328 -38.81 -8.11 8.26
C ILE A 328 -37.61 -7.16 8.12
N SER A 329 -37.43 -6.26 9.09
CA SER A 329 -36.28 -5.34 9.14
C SER A 329 -34.95 -6.08 9.11
N ASP A 330 -34.81 -7.12 9.93
CA ASP A 330 -33.58 -7.92 10.04
C ASP A 330 -33.37 -8.80 8.81
N GLY A 331 -34.45 -9.29 8.19
CA GLY A 331 -34.40 -9.97 6.90
C GLY A 331 -33.82 -9.08 5.79
N ILE A 332 -34.28 -7.84 5.69
CA ILE A 332 -33.75 -6.85 4.72
C ILE A 332 -32.27 -6.57 5.00
N ARG A 333 -31.92 -6.29 6.27
CA ARG A 333 -30.52 -6.03 6.67
C ARG A 333 -29.61 -7.21 6.31
N LYS A 334 -30.05 -8.44 6.58
CA LYS A 334 -29.29 -9.65 6.26
C LYS A 334 -29.13 -9.83 4.75
N ASN A 335 -30.17 -9.57 3.95
CA ASN A 335 -30.08 -9.64 2.49
C ASN A 335 -29.07 -8.64 1.93
N LEU A 336 -29.10 -7.40 2.40
CA LEU A 336 -28.13 -6.37 2.01
C LEU A 336 -26.71 -6.76 2.42
N ALA A 337 -26.53 -7.29 3.64
CA ALA A 337 -25.23 -7.78 4.10
C ALA A 337 -24.69 -8.93 3.23
N THR A 338 -25.53 -9.86 2.77
CA THR A 338 -25.11 -10.93 1.84
C THR A 338 -24.64 -10.40 0.48
N LYS A 339 -25.00 -9.16 0.13
CA LYS A 339 -24.57 -8.47 -1.09
C LYS A 339 -23.40 -7.51 -0.85
N GLY A 340 -22.80 -7.53 0.34
CA GLY A 340 -21.69 -6.63 0.71
C GLY A 340 -22.12 -5.22 1.12
N ILE A 341 -23.41 -4.99 1.42
CA ILE A 341 -23.91 -3.69 1.87
C ILE A 341 -24.23 -3.75 3.37
N ALA A 342 -23.43 -3.05 4.17
CA ALA A 342 -23.70 -2.86 5.60
C ALA A 342 -24.59 -1.64 5.82
N LEU A 343 -25.68 -1.80 6.59
CA LEU A 343 -26.51 -0.69 7.07
C LEU A 343 -26.06 -0.26 8.47
N MET A 344 -25.84 1.05 8.65
CA MET A 344 -25.66 1.70 9.94
C MET A 344 -26.95 2.38 10.36
N ASP A 345 -27.36 2.16 11.61
CA ASP A 345 -28.47 2.90 12.21
C ASP A 345 -27.91 4.15 12.88
N GLU A 346 -28.34 5.33 12.44
CA GLU A 346 -28.03 6.56 13.17
C GLU A 346 -28.98 6.70 14.38
N PRO A 347 -28.48 7.09 15.56
CA PRO A 347 -29.35 7.54 16.64
C PRO A 347 -30.04 8.82 16.17
N SER A 348 -31.36 8.78 16.00
CA SER A 348 -32.16 10.00 15.91
C SER A 348 -31.93 10.79 17.21
N VAL A 349 -31.18 11.88 17.15
CA VAL A 349 -30.99 12.78 18.29
C VAL A 349 -32.36 13.34 18.66
N PHE A 350 -32.95 12.78 19.72
CA PHE A 350 -34.18 13.29 20.32
C PHE A 350 -33.86 14.63 20.99
N PHE A 351 -34.00 15.73 20.26
CA PHE A 351 -34.26 17.01 20.92
C PHE A 351 -35.74 17.02 21.34
N THR A 352 -36.02 16.51 22.53
CA THR A 352 -37.25 16.88 23.23
C THR A 352 -37.09 18.35 23.62
N GLN A 353 -37.77 19.26 22.91
CA GLN A 353 -38.07 20.58 23.46
C GLN A 353 -38.89 20.37 24.74
N GLY A 354 -38.36 20.90 25.84
CA GLY A 354 -39.03 21.04 27.13
C GLY A 354 -38.68 22.40 27.70
#